data_AF-A0A3M1Y9A1-F1
#
_entry.id   AF-A0A3M1Y9A1-F1
#
_cell.length_a   1.000
_cell.length_b   1.000
_cell.length_c   1.000
_cell.angle_alpha   90.00
_cell.angle_beta   90.00
_cell.angle_gamma   90.00
#
_symmetry.space_group_name_H-M   'P 1'
#
loop_
_entity.id
_entity.type
_entity.pdbx_description
1 polymer ?
#
loop_
_entity_poly.entity_id
_entity_poly.type
_entity_poly.pdbx_seq_one_letter_code
_entity_poly.pdbx_strand_id
1 'polypeptide(L)'
;MPTPFTHLAIAQRLLHDVPISHTLQQHKEAFLLGNIAADARVGAGTARADTHFYQYGKPMDDHPWRVMVNHFPKLMHPHDTAHQVFLAGYVAHLSVDEYWTLNLTEPYFGRREWASLDERFFMLHILLIHMDTRDLNVLENWQPQALAQATPQNWLPFMPDKDLCYWRDLIYQQIKPGGKSQTLDIFSQRINRSPQEIEAVLNDPAAVQARLWAHVPSTLVQQVESGMYTHAKEQMMVYWETSNVGVV
;
A
#
# COMPACT_ATOMS: atom_id res chain seq x y z
N MET A 1 3.48 -4.25 6.29
CA MET A 1 2.37 -3.95 5.36
C MET A 1 2.80 -4.29 3.97
N PRO A 2 1.87 -4.57 3.05
CA PRO A 2 2.15 -4.58 1.62
C PRO A 2 2.93 -3.32 1.24
N THR A 3 3.77 -3.43 0.22
CA THR A 3 4.62 -2.32 -0.19
C THR A 3 3.92 -1.51 -1.29
N PRO A 4 4.49 -0.36 -1.68
CA PRO A 4 3.99 0.41 -2.81
C PRO A 4 3.81 -0.42 -4.09
N PHE A 5 4.58 -1.50 -4.30
CA PHE A 5 4.46 -2.32 -5.50
C PHE A 5 3.17 -3.15 -5.49
N THR A 6 2.82 -3.74 -4.34
CA THR A 6 1.54 -4.43 -4.18
C THR A 6 0.36 -3.48 -4.36
N HIS A 7 0.45 -2.26 -3.79
CA HIS A 7 -0.59 -1.24 -3.98
C HIS A 7 -0.74 -0.83 -5.44
N LEU A 8 0.37 -0.64 -6.18
CA LEU A 8 0.35 -0.32 -7.60
C LEU A 8 -0.19 -1.48 -8.46
N ALA A 9 0.11 -2.73 -8.11
CA ALA A 9 -0.46 -3.90 -8.80
C ALA A 9 -1.98 -4.00 -8.59
N ILE A 10 -2.48 -3.67 -7.39
CA ILE A 10 -3.91 -3.56 -7.11
C ILE A 10 -4.54 -2.38 -7.87
N ALA A 11 -3.88 -1.21 -7.86
CA ALA A 11 -4.34 -0.03 -8.58
C ALA A 11 -4.48 -0.28 -10.08
N GLN A 12 -3.53 -1.00 -10.69
CA GLN A 12 -3.61 -1.42 -12.09
C GLN A 12 -4.90 -2.20 -12.38
N ARG A 13 -5.30 -3.11 -11.49
CA ARG A 13 -6.55 -3.87 -11.65
C ARG A 13 -7.77 -2.98 -11.48
N LEU A 14 -7.77 -2.13 -10.44
CA LEU A 14 -8.88 -1.20 -10.15
C LEU A 14 -9.12 -0.21 -11.30
N LEU A 15 -8.08 0.18 -12.04
CA LEU A 15 -8.20 1.05 -13.23
C LEU A 15 -9.07 0.47 -14.36
N HIS A 16 -9.39 -0.82 -14.31
CA HIS A 16 -10.18 -1.51 -15.34
C HIS A 16 -11.45 -2.17 -14.81
N ASP A 17 -11.47 -2.56 -13.53
CA ASP A 17 -12.53 -3.40 -12.95
C ASP A 17 -13.40 -2.62 -11.94
N VAL A 18 -13.78 -1.38 -12.28
CA VAL A 18 -14.77 -0.60 -11.52
C VAL A 18 -15.66 0.24 -12.46
N PRO A 19 -16.89 0.62 -12.03
CA PRO A 19 -17.80 1.43 -12.84
C PRO A 19 -17.23 2.79 -13.26
N ILE A 20 -16.31 3.33 -12.45
CA ILE A 20 -15.68 4.65 -12.65
C ILE A 20 -14.35 4.56 -13.42
N SER A 21 -14.05 3.40 -14.02
CA SER A 21 -12.76 3.13 -14.70
C SER A 21 -12.40 4.17 -15.76
N HIS A 22 -13.37 4.69 -16.52
CA HIS A 22 -13.12 5.75 -17.49
C HIS A 22 -12.51 7.00 -16.82
N THR A 23 -13.11 7.46 -15.72
CA THR A 23 -12.63 8.62 -14.95
C THR A 23 -11.28 8.33 -14.30
N LEU A 24 -11.09 7.13 -13.74
CA LEU A 24 -9.79 6.74 -13.18
C LEU A 24 -8.69 6.73 -14.25
N GLN A 25 -8.98 6.25 -15.46
CA GLN A 25 -8.03 6.23 -16.57
C GLN A 25 -7.65 7.63 -17.07
N GLN A 26 -8.60 8.57 -17.04
CA GLN A 26 -8.35 9.98 -17.39
C GLN A 26 -7.42 10.69 -16.41
N HIS A 27 -7.43 10.28 -15.14
CA HIS A 27 -6.64 10.87 -14.05
C HIS A 27 -5.75 9.82 -13.35
N LYS A 28 -5.24 8.85 -14.11
CA LYS A 28 -4.53 7.69 -13.56
C LYS A 28 -3.26 8.07 -12.81
N GLU A 29 -2.61 9.15 -13.20
CA GLU A 29 -1.48 9.73 -12.47
C GLU A 29 -1.84 10.05 -11.02
N ALA A 30 -2.99 10.71 -10.81
CA ALA A 30 -3.51 11.04 -9.49
C ALA A 30 -3.90 9.77 -8.73
N PHE A 31 -4.54 8.80 -9.40
CA PHE A 31 -4.95 7.53 -8.81
C PHE A 31 -3.76 6.70 -8.32
N LEU A 32 -2.72 6.57 -9.15
CA LEU A 32 -1.50 5.85 -8.79
C LEU A 32 -0.79 6.51 -7.61
N LEU A 33 -0.68 7.84 -7.59
CA LEU A 33 -0.08 8.56 -6.46
C LEU A 33 -0.89 8.33 -5.17
N GLY A 34 -2.23 8.40 -5.24
CA GLY A 34 -3.10 8.13 -4.10
C GLY A 34 -2.87 6.75 -3.49
N ASN A 35 -2.70 5.73 -4.33
CA ASN A 35 -2.48 4.34 -3.90
C ASN A 35 -1.15 4.11 -3.15
N ILE A 36 -0.21 5.05 -3.21
CA ILE A 36 1.08 4.94 -2.52
C ILE A 36 1.30 6.06 -1.50
N ALA A 37 0.43 7.07 -1.45
CA ALA A 37 0.68 8.32 -0.72
C ALA A 37 0.82 8.14 0.79
N ALA A 38 0.08 7.23 1.41
CA ALA A 38 0.15 7.05 2.87
C ALA A 38 1.53 6.56 3.35
N ASP A 39 2.30 5.91 2.47
CA ASP A 39 3.66 5.43 2.75
C ASP A 39 4.75 6.50 2.64
N ALA A 40 4.43 7.71 2.14
CA ALA A 40 5.37 8.83 2.04
C ALA A 40 5.98 9.24 3.41
N ARG A 41 5.42 8.75 4.52
CA ARG A 41 5.97 8.88 5.88
C ARG A 41 7.46 8.49 6.01
N VAL A 42 7.96 7.59 5.14
CA VAL A 42 9.36 7.13 5.20
C VAL A 42 10.35 8.27 4.95
N GLY A 43 9.98 9.27 4.14
CA GLY A 43 10.81 10.47 3.92
C GLY A 43 10.63 11.57 4.96
N ALA A 44 9.42 11.70 5.53
CA ALA A 44 9.05 12.82 6.40
C ALA A 44 9.21 12.56 7.91
N GLY A 45 9.45 11.30 8.32
CA GLY A 45 9.56 10.94 9.75
C GLY A 45 8.22 10.91 10.50
N THR A 46 7.10 11.00 9.78
CA THR A 46 5.74 11.06 10.32
C THR A 46 5.31 9.72 10.96
N ALA A 47 4.52 9.80 12.04
CA ALA A 47 3.99 8.60 12.67
C ALA A 47 3.00 7.89 11.73
N ARG A 48 2.93 6.55 11.81
CA ARG A 48 2.00 5.77 10.98
C ARG A 48 0.55 6.22 11.16
N ALA A 49 0.17 6.57 12.38
CA ALA A 49 -1.19 7.00 12.71
C ALA A 49 -1.62 8.26 11.95
N ASP A 50 -0.69 9.13 11.57
CA ASP A 50 -1.02 10.41 10.95
C ASP A 50 -1.32 10.26 9.45
N THR A 51 -0.86 9.17 8.83
CA THR A 51 -1.10 8.90 7.40
C THR A 51 -1.97 7.67 7.16
N HIS A 52 -1.94 6.68 8.06
CA HIS A 52 -2.73 5.47 7.96
C HIS A 52 -3.95 5.46 8.86
N PHE A 53 -4.09 6.42 9.78
CA PHE A 53 -5.27 6.57 10.65
C PHE A 53 -5.57 5.40 11.59
N TYR A 54 -4.57 4.53 11.83
CA TYR A 54 -4.60 3.52 12.88
C TYR A 54 -3.18 3.22 13.41
N GLN A 55 -3.11 2.48 14.52
CA GLN A 55 -1.86 2.06 15.16
C GLN A 55 -1.88 0.55 15.44
N TYR A 56 -0.72 -0.09 15.33
CA TYR A 56 -0.59 -1.50 15.70
C TYR A 56 -0.86 -1.71 17.19
N GLY A 57 -1.43 -2.87 17.52
CA GLY A 57 -1.75 -3.25 18.90
C GLY A 57 -2.93 -2.47 19.51
N LYS A 58 -3.58 -1.59 18.73
CA LYS A 58 -4.84 -0.95 19.10
C LYS A 58 -5.97 -1.49 18.25
N PRO A 59 -7.19 -1.62 18.80
CA PRO A 59 -8.37 -1.95 18.01
C PRO A 59 -8.57 -0.95 16.85
N MET A 60 -9.08 -1.45 15.73
CA MET A 60 -9.62 -0.62 14.64
C MET A 60 -11.14 -0.61 14.79
N ASP A 61 -11.67 0.45 15.40
CA ASP A 61 -13.11 0.58 15.68
C ASP A 61 -13.93 1.04 14.45
N ASP A 62 -13.25 1.60 13.44
CA ASP A 62 -13.84 2.05 12.18
C ASP A 62 -12.82 1.88 11.04
N HIS A 63 -13.28 1.95 9.79
CA HIS A 63 -12.41 1.92 8.62
C HIS A 63 -11.45 3.11 8.64
N PRO A 64 -10.13 2.92 8.39
CA PRO A 64 -9.17 4.00 8.52
C PRO A 64 -9.47 5.22 7.63
N TRP A 65 -10.07 5.02 6.46
CA TRP A 65 -10.49 6.13 5.60
C TRP A 65 -11.64 6.95 6.21
N ARG A 66 -12.53 6.33 7.01
CA ARG A 66 -13.58 7.05 7.75
C ARG A 66 -12.98 7.88 8.87
N VAL A 67 -12.00 7.32 9.58
CA VAL A 67 -11.21 8.07 10.58
C VAL A 67 -10.51 9.26 9.93
N MET A 68 -9.92 9.08 8.75
CA MET A 68 -9.30 10.16 7.97
C MET A 68 -10.28 11.30 7.68
N VAL A 69 -11.43 11.02 7.10
CA VAL A 69 -12.39 12.07 6.72
C VAL A 69 -13.10 12.67 7.94
N ASN A 70 -13.24 11.93 9.04
CA ASN A 70 -13.72 12.49 10.31
C ASN A 70 -12.73 13.49 10.90
N HIS A 71 -11.42 13.22 10.80
CA HIS A 71 -10.37 14.14 11.24
C HIS A 71 -10.21 15.33 10.27
N PHE A 72 -10.40 15.10 8.98
CA PHE A 72 -10.28 16.09 7.92
C PHE A 72 -11.53 16.14 7.02
N PRO A 73 -12.66 16.72 7.47
CA PRO A 73 -13.94 16.68 6.75
C PRO A 73 -13.91 17.25 5.33
N LYS A 74 -12.98 18.19 5.05
CA LYS A 74 -12.80 18.76 3.71
C LYS A 74 -12.42 17.71 2.66
N LEU A 75 -11.87 16.56 3.07
CA LEU A 75 -11.55 15.46 2.14
C LEU A 75 -12.81 14.80 1.56
N MET A 76 -14.01 15.00 2.13
CA MET A 76 -15.27 14.60 1.48
C MET A 76 -15.69 15.53 0.33
N HIS A 77 -14.98 16.65 0.17
CA HIS A 77 -15.25 17.67 -0.84
C HIS A 77 -14.02 17.94 -1.71
N PRO A 78 -13.64 16.99 -2.59
CA PRO A 78 -12.51 17.20 -3.50
C PRO A 78 -12.71 18.46 -4.34
N HIS A 79 -11.62 19.17 -4.60
CA HIS A 79 -11.66 20.45 -5.32
C HIS A 79 -11.90 20.27 -6.83
N ASP A 80 -11.46 19.14 -7.38
CA ASP A 80 -11.65 18.76 -8.77
C ASP A 80 -11.65 17.22 -8.92
N THR A 81 -11.86 16.72 -10.14
CA THR A 81 -11.88 15.28 -10.43
C THR A 81 -10.54 14.60 -10.15
N ALA A 82 -9.41 15.25 -10.43
CA ALA A 82 -8.10 14.66 -10.18
C ALA A 82 -7.87 14.45 -8.68
N HIS A 83 -8.26 15.42 -7.85
CA HIS A 83 -8.23 15.32 -6.40
C HIS A 83 -9.17 14.22 -5.89
N GLN A 84 -10.38 14.08 -6.45
CA GLN A 84 -11.29 12.98 -6.08
C GLN A 84 -10.68 11.61 -6.40
N VAL A 85 -10.07 11.47 -7.59
CA VAL A 85 -9.40 10.25 -8.04
C VAL A 85 -8.18 9.93 -7.18
N PHE A 86 -7.40 10.93 -6.80
CA PHE A 86 -6.31 10.78 -5.84
C PHE A 86 -6.82 10.25 -4.48
N LEU A 87 -7.88 10.85 -3.93
CA LEU A 87 -8.43 10.42 -2.64
C LEU A 87 -9.05 9.02 -2.73
N ALA A 88 -9.69 8.65 -3.84
CA ALA A 88 -10.15 7.29 -4.07
C ALA A 88 -8.98 6.29 -4.06
N GLY A 89 -7.84 6.64 -4.66
CA GLY A 89 -6.61 5.84 -4.56
C GLY A 89 -6.09 5.74 -3.13
N TYR A 90 -6.15 6.83 -2.35
CA TYR A 90 -5.76 6.84 -0.94
C TYR A 90 -6.67 5.93 -0.10
N VAL A 91 -7.99 5.95 -0.34
CA VAL A 91 -8.94 5.04 0.31
C VAL A 91 -8.65 3.59 -0.05
N ALA A 92 -8.35 3.29 -1.31
CA ALA A 92 -7.96 1.95 -1.73
C ALA A 92 -6.70 1.47 -0.99
N HIS A 93 -5.68 2.33 -0.87
CA HIS A 93 -4.48 2.05 -0.08
C HIS A 93 -4.82 1.69 1.37
N LEU A 94 -5.55 2.57 2.07
CA LEU A 94 -5.90 2.36 3.48
C LEU A 94 -6.69 1.06 3.68
N SER A 95 -7.54 0.72 2.74
CA SER A 95 -8.38 -0.48 2.78
C SER A 95 -7.55 -1.76 2.58
N VAL A 96 -6.58 -1.74 1.66
CA VAL A 96 -5.61 -2.85 1.53
C VAL A 96 -4.88 -3.09 2.85
N ASP A 97 -4.40 -2.00 3.47
CA ASP A 97 -3.63 -2.06 4.71
C ASP A 97 -4.47 -2.50 5.92
N GLU A 98 -5.70 -2.02 6.01
CA GLU A 98 -6.69 -2.48 6.97
C GLU A 98 -6.90 -4.00 6.86
N TYR A 99 -7.24 -4.47 5.65
CA TYR A 99 -7.57 -5.87 5.42
C TYR A 99 -6.37 -6.79 5.70
N TRP A 100 -5.17 -6.41 5.22
CA TRP A 100 -3.93 -7.13 5.49
C TRP A 100 -3.62 -7.19 6.99
N THR A 101 -3.85 -6.11 7.72
CA THR A 101 -3.60 -6.08 9.16
C THR A 101 -4.51 -7.04 9.89
N LEU A 102 -5.82 -6.94 9.65
CA LEU A 102 -6.85 -7.70 10.35
C LEU A 102 -6.84 -9.19 10.00
N ASN A 103 -6.47 -9.55 8.77
CA ASN A 103 -6.58 -10.92 8.27
C ASN A 103 -5.25 -11.67 8.17
N LEU A 104 -4.10 -10.98 8.24
CA LEU A 104 -2.80 -11.63 8.14
C LEU A 104 -1.79 -11.17 9.19
N THR A 105 -1.44 -9.88 9.21
CA THR A 105 -0.35 -9.41 10.09
C THR A 105 -0.67 -9.66 11.54
N GLU A 106 -1.82 -9.20 12.02
CA GLU A 106 -2.16 -9.33 13.43
C GLU A 106 -2.44 -10.79 13.82
N PRO A 107 -3.25 -11.59 13.08
CA PRO A 107 -3.52 -12.95 13.50
C PRO A 107 -2.29 -13.86 13.44
N TYR A 108 -1.49 -13.78 12.38
CA TYR A 108 -0.41 -14.76 12.14
C TYR A 108 0.95 -14.27 12.61
N PHE A 109 1.25 -12.99 12.49
CA PHE A 109 2.56 -12.46 12.87
C PHE A 109 2.54 -11.73 14.22
N GLY A 110 1.39 -11.20 14.65
CA GLY A 110 1.21 -10.56 15.95
C GLY A 110 0.81 -11.51 17.08
N ARG A 111 -0.30 -12.24 16.92
CA ARG A 111 -0.96 -12.98 18.00
C ARG A 111 -0.63 -14.49 18.04
N ARG A 112 -0.49 -15.15 16.90
CA ARG A 112 -0.22 -16.59 16.85
C ARG A 112 1.24 -16.87 17.19
N GLU A 113 1.45 -17.73 18.19
CA GLU A 113 2.78 -18.15 18.63
C GLU A 113 3.22 -19.43 17.89
N TRP A 114 3.91 -19.26 16.75
CA TRP A 114 4.53 -20.37 16.01
C TRP A 114 6.07 -20.27 15.92
N ALA A 115 6.63 -19.13 16.33
CA ALA A 115 8.06 -18.89 16.51
C ALA A 115 8.24 -17.69 17.47
N SER A 116 9.50 -17.35 17.78
CA SER A 116 9.79 -16.11 18.51
C SER A 116 9.26 -14.90 17.75
N LEU A 117 8.96 -13.81 18.46
CA LEU A 117 8.45 -12.58 17.84
C LEU A 117 9.39 -12.08 16.73
N ASP A 118 10.69 -12.06 16.99
CA ASP A 118 11.71 -11.65 16.02
C ASP A 118 11.70 -12.53 14.76
N GLU A 119 11.55 -13.85 14.91
CA GLU A 119 11.49 -14.78 13.78
C GLU A 119 10.19 -14.59 12.97
N ARG A 120 9.05 -14.39 13.65
CA ARG A 120 7.78 -14.10 12.98
C ARG A 120 7.89 -12.82 12.15
N PHE A 121 8.40 -11.73 12.73
CA PHE A 121 8.57 -10.49 11.99
C PHE A 121 9.63 -10.59 10.90
N PHE A 122 10.69 -11.38 11.09
CA PHE A 122 11.65 -11.67 10.03
C PHE A 122 10.97 -12.37 8.84
N MET A 123 10.18 -13.42 9.09
CA MET A 123 9.42 -14.14 8.06
C MET A 123 8.33 -13.28 7.39
N LEU A 124 7.73 -12.33 8.11
CA LEU A 124 6.84 -11.33 7.50
C LEU A 124 7.58 -10.51 6.43
N HIS A 125 8.83 -10.11 6.70
CA HIS A 125 9.61 -9.35 5.71
C HIS A 125 10.06 -10.23 4.54
N ILE A 126 10.36 -11.51 4.77
CA ILE A 126 10.59 -12.49 3.69
C ILE A 126 9.36 -12.60 2.78
N LEU A 127 8.16 -12.72 3.37
CA LEU A 127 6.89 -12.73 2.62
C LEU A 127 6.71 -11.46 1.78
N LEU A 128 6.93 -10.29 2.39
CA LEU A 128 6.77 -9.02 1.68
C LEU A 128 7.78 -8.86 0.53
N ILE A 129 9.04 -9.27 0.69
CA ILE A 129 10.04 -9.23 -0.41
C ILE A 129 9.65 -10.20 -1.54
N HIS A 130 9.11 -11.36 -1.19
CA HIS A 130 8.60 -12.31 -2.16
C HIS A 130 7.44 -11.70 -2.97
N MET A 131 6.49 -11.05 -2.30
CA MET A 131 5.38 -10.34 -2.94
C MET A 131 5.87 -9.18 -3.81
N ASP A 132 6.79 -8.36 -3.33
CA ASP A 132 7.38 -7.24 -4.09
C ASP A 132 7.99 -7.69 -5.41
N THR A 133 8.77 -8.78 -5.36
CA THR A 133 9.39 -9.34 -6.56
C THR A 133 8.33 -9.77 -7.57
N ARG A 134 7.26 -10.43 -7.12
CA ARG A 134 6.13 -10.82 -7.97
C ARG A 134 5.40 -9.61 -8.54
N ASP A 135 5.09 -8.63 -7.69
CA ASP A 135 4.24 -7.49 -8.03
C ASP A 135 4.96 -6.53 -8.97
N LEU A 136 6.25 -6.29 -8.76
CA LEU A 136 7.09 -5.51 -9.67
C LEU A 136 7.11 -6.11 -11.09
N ASN A 137 7.12 -7.45 -11.21
CA ASN A 137 7.14 -8.14 -12.49
C ASN A 137 5.81 -8.06 -13.28
N VAL A 138 4.70 -7.66 -12.63
CA VAL A 138 3.39 -7.52 -13.29
C VAL A 138 2.96 -6.07 -13.52
N LEU A 139 3.75 -5.10 -13.03
CA LEU A 139 3.49 -3.69 -13.32
C LEU A 139 3.69 -3.41 -14.82
N GLU A 140 2.70 -2.79 -15.44
CA GLU A 140 2.78 -2.42 -16.85
C GLU A 140 3.72 -1.24 -17.10
N ASN A 141 4.39 -1.26 -18.25
CA ASN A 141 5.44 -0.28 -18.62
C ASN A 141 4.97 1.19 -18.65
N TRP A 142 3.66 1.44 -18.73
CA TRP A 142 3.11 2.80 -18.70
C TRP A 142 3.07 3.39 -17.28
N GLN A 143 3.02 2.54 -16.24
CA GLN A 143 2.82 2.99 -14.85
C GLN A 143 3.88 3.99 -14.38
N PRO A 144 5.19 3.78 -14.60
CA PRO A 144 6.20 4.71 -14.10
C PRO A 144 6.01 6.12 -14.68
N GLN A 145 5.71 6.21 -15.99
CA GLN A 145 5.51 7.50 -16.66
C GLN A 145 4.21 8.17 -16.21
N ALA A 146 3.12 7.42 -16.05
CA ALA A 146 1.88 7.96 -15.52
C ALA A 146 2.06 8.45 -14.07
N LEU A 147 2.71 7.68 -13.21
CA LEU A 147 2.98 8.08 -11.83
C LEU A 147 3.79 9.38 -11.77
N ALA A 148 4.84 9.52 -12.59
CA ALA A 148 5.68 10.71 -12.62
C ALA A 148 4.94 11.99 -13.06
N GLN A 149 3.81 11.87 -13.75
CA GLN A 149 2.99 13.00 -14.21
C GLN A 149 2.06 13.56 -13.12
N ALA A 150 1.90 12.87 -11.98
CA ALA A 150 1.00 13.29 -10.92
C ALA A 150 1.46 14.64 -10.35
N THR A 151 0.62 15.67 -10.39
CA THR A 151 0.94 17.02 -9.89
C THR A 151 0.01 17.37 -8.72
N PRO A 152 0.35 17.00 -7.48
CA PRO A 152 -0.50 17.31 -6.34
C PRO A 152 -0.64 18.83 -6.15
N GLN A 153 -1.83 19.28 -5.77
CA GLN A 153 -2.18 20.68 -5.56
C GLN A 153 -2.87 20.88 -4.20
N ASN A 154 -2.10 20.75 -3.13
CA ASN A 154 -2.58 20.72 -1.74
C ASN A 154 -3.68 19.65 -1.54
N TRP A 155 -3.48 18.46 -2.09
CA TRP A 155 -4.45 17.36 -2.04
C TRP A 155 -4.60 16.76 -0.64
N LEU A 156 -3.65 16.97 0.27
CA LEU A 156 -3.74 16.49 1.66
C LEU A 156 -3.50 17.62 2.65
N PRO A 157 -4.32 17.76 3.72
CA PRO A 157 -4.12 18.78 4.75
C PRO A 157 -3.03 18.41 5.78
N PHE A 158 -2.60 17.14 5.78
CA PHE A 158 -1.62 16.59 6.73
C PHE A 158 -0.29 16.22 6.07
N MET A 159 -0.17 16.38 4.75
CA MET A 159 1.05 16.05 4.01
C MET A 159 1.25 17.07 2.89
N PRO A 160 2.34 17.84 2.89
CA PRO A 160 2.59 18.85 1.88
C PRO A 160 2.97 18.20 0.54
N ASP A 161 2.66 18.88 -0.56
CA ASP A 161 2.92 18.41 -1.93
C ASP A 161 4.40 18.04 -2.17
N LYS A 162 5.35 18.73 -1.52
CA LYS A 162 6.77 18.41 -1.61
C LYS A 162 7.11 16.99 -1.16
N ASP A 163 6.42 16.48 -0.14
CA ASP A 163 6.66 15.14 0.41
C ASP A 163 6.01 14.08 -0.48
N LEU A 164 4.81 14.38 -1.01
CA LEU A 164 4.16 13.57 -2.04
C LEU A 164 5.02 13.45 -3.31
N CYS A 165 5.57 14.57 -3.80
CA CYS A 165 6.44 14.59 -4.97
C CYS A 165 7.76 13.83 -4.71
N TYR A 166 8.39 14.04 -3.56
CA TYR A 166 9.59 13.29 -3.19
C TYR A 166 9.32 11.78 -3.18
N TRP A 167 8.21 11.37 -2.58
CA TRP A 167 7.81 9.97 -2.52
C TRP A 167 7.48 9.38 -3.91
N ARG A 168 6.69 10.10 -4.71
CA ARG A 168 6.39 9.76 -6.11
C ARG A 168 7.68 9.50 -6.89
N ASP A 169 8.64 10.41 -6.78
CA ASP A 169 9.89 10.34 -7.51
C ASP A 169 10.76 9.17 -7.04
N LEU A 170 10.78 8.91 -5.73
CA LEU A 170 11.48 7.76 -5.15
C LEU A 170 10.89 6.42 -5.63
N ILE A 171 9.57 6.30 -5.71
CA ILE A 171 8.91 5.09 -6.24
C ILE A 171 9.13 4.99 -7.75
N TYR A 172 9.00 6.08 -8.49
CA TYR A 172 9.29 6.14 -9.92
C TYR A 172 10.70 5.58 -10.25
N GLN A 173 11.73 5.97 -9.50
CA GLN A 173 13.11 5.47 -9.75
C GLN A 173 13.22 3.94 -9.58
N GLN A 174 12.38 3.34 -8.75
CA GLN A 174 12.39 1.90 -8.48
C GLN A 174 11.62 1.11 -9.54
N ILE A 175 10.50 1.64 -10.04
CA ILE A 175 9.60 0.92 -10.96
C ILE A 175 9.82 1.23 -12.45
N LYS A 176 10.58 2.28 -12.79
CA LYS A 176 10.91 2.59 -14.20
C LYS A 176 11.72 1.45 -14.85
N PRO A 177 11.72 1.32 -16.19
CA PRO A 177 12.57 0.34 -16.87
C PRO A 177 14.04 0.43 -16.43
N GLY A 178 14.62 -0.69 -16.00
CA GLY A 178 15.97 -0.75 -15.44
C GLY A 178 16.13 -0.16 -14.03
N GLY A 179 15.02 0.24 -13.40
CA GLY A 179 14.96 0.62 -12.00
C GLY A 179 15.32 -0.54 -11.08
N LYS A 180 15.76 -0.20 -9.87
CA LYS A 180 16.12 -1.19 -8.84
C LYS A 180 15.26 -0.93 -7.63
N SER A 181 14.54 -1.96 -7.19
CA SER A 181 13.85 -1.94 -5.90
C SER A 181 14.86 -1.71 -4.77
N GLN A 182 14.49 -0.86 -3.82
CA GLN A 182 15.21 -0.63 -2.57
C GLN A 182 14.58 -1.41 -1.40
N THR A 183 13.56 -2.24 -1.65
CA THR A 183 12.82 -2.97 -0.59
C THR A 183 13.77 -3.77 0.30
N LEU A 184 14.70 -4.52 -0.29
CA LEU A 184 15.62 -5.37 0.45
C LEU A 184 16.52 -4.54 1.37
N ASP A 185 17.09 -3.45 0.87
CA ASP A 185 17.93 -2.53 1.65
C ASP A 185 17.12 -1.90 2.80
N ILE A 186 15.91 -1.39 2.51
CA ILE A 186 15.03 -0.77 3.51
C ILE A 186 14.62 -1.77 4.58
N PHE A 187 14.27 -3.00 4.20
CA PHE A 187 13.82 -4.02 5.15
C PHE A 187 14.97 -4.57 5.99
N SER A 188 16.15 -4.74 5.41
CA SER A 188 17.35 -5.17 6.12
C SER A 188 17.66 -4.29 7.33
N GLN A 189 17.55 -2.96 7.16
CA GLN A 189 17.71 -1.99 8.23
C GLN A 189 16.60 -2.08 9.28
N ARG A 190 15.35 -2.27 8.86
CA ARG A 190 14.19 -2.34 9.78
C ARG A 190 14.21 -3.56 10.71
N ILE A 191 14.71 -4.68 10.22
CA ILE A 191 14.76 -5.95 10.98
C ILE A 191 16.13 -6.26 11.55
N ASN A 192 17.09 -5.33 11.41
CA ASN A 192 18.47 -5.48 11.87
C ASN A 192 19.13 -6.78 11.38
N ARG A 193 18.97 -7.06 10.07
CA ARG A 193 19.59 -8.20 9.37
C ARG A 193 20.37 -7.68 8.17
N SER A 194 21.40 -8.41 7.78
CA SER A 194 22.12 -8.09 6.54
C SER A 194 21.30 -8.49 5.31
N PRO A 195 21.48 -7.79 4.17
CA PRO A 195 20.97 -8.23 2.87
C PRO A 195 21.25 -9.71 2.57
N GLN A 196 22.47 -10.18 2.88
CA GLN A 196 22.90 -11.55 2.61
C GLN A 196 22.15 -12.59 3.43
N GLU A 197 21.80 -12.28 4.69
CA GLU A 197 20.97 -13.17 5.52
C GLU A 197 19.56 -13.34 4.96
N ILE A 198 18.98 -12.25 4.44
CA ILE A 198 17.66 -12.24 3.81
C ILE A 198 17.69 -13.04 2.50
N GLU A 199 18.68 -12.79 1.66
CA GLU A 199 18.87 -13.50 0.38
C GLU A 199 19.11 -14.99 0.60
N ALA A 200 19.87 -15.39 1.61
CA ALA A 200 20.13 -16.79 1.90
C ALA A 200 18.83 -17.56 2.21
N VAL A 201 17.87 -16.92 2.90
CA VAL A 201 16.56 -17.54 3.15
C VAL A 201 15.71 -17.54 1.88
N LEU A 202 15.63 -16.42 1.16
CA LEU A 202 14.83 -16.32 -0.07
C LEU A 202 15.27 -17.34 -1.14
N ASN A 203 16.57 -17.65 -1.19
CA ASN A 203 17.16 -18.59 -2.14
C ASN A 203 17.12 -20.06 -1.68
N ASP A 204 16.57 -20.34 -0.49
CA ASP A 204 16.40 -21.71 0.02
C ASP A 204 14.89 -22.05 0.15
N PRO A 205 14.29 -22.69 -0.88
CA PRO A 205 12.89 -23.08 -0.85
C PRO A 205 12.52 -23.99 0.32
N ALA A 206 13.43 -24.82 0.80
CA ALA A 206 13.18 -25.69 1.94
C ALA A 206 13.11 -24.87 3.23
N ALA A 207 13.98 -23.88 3.39
CA ALA A 207 13.93 -22.95 4.51
C ALA A 207 12.65 -22.11 4.49
N VAL A 208 12.26 -21.53 3.34
CA VAL A 208 10.99 -20.78 3.23
C VAL A 208 9.79 -21.68 3.52
N GLN A 209 9.78 -22.91 3.00
CA GLN A 209 8.71 -23.85 3.25
C GLN A 209 8.57 -24.17 4.74
N ALA A 210 9.68 -24.48 5.42
CA ALA A 210 9.68 -24.87 6.83
C ALA A 210 9.38 -23.69 7.78
N ARG A 211 9.88 -22.49 7.48
CA ARG A 211 9.84 -21.34 8.39
C ARG A 211 8.67 -20.40 8.14
N LEU A 212 8.13 -20.35 6.92
CA LEU A 212 7.02 -19.50 6.54
C LEU A 212 5.79 -20.32 6.13
N TRP A 213 5.89 -21.11 5.06
CA TRP A 213 4.70 -21.74 4.45
C TRP A 213 4.06 -22.85 5.30
N ALA A 214 4.81 -23.47 6.21
CA ALA A 214 4.27 -24.40 7.20
C ALA A 214 3.32 -23.74 8.21
N HIS A 215 3.45 -22.42 8.42
CA HIS A 215 2.69 -21.67 9.43
C HIS A 215 1.70 -20.69 8.82
N VAL A 216 2.05 -20.10 7.68
CA VAL A 216 1.26 -19.15 6.90
C VAL A 216 1.16 -19.70 5.47
N PRO A 217 0.24 -20.63 5.17
CA PRO A 217 0.21 -21.28 3.87
C PRO A 217 0.04 -20.28 2.72
N SER A 218 0.65 -20.55 1.56
CA SER A 218 0.52 -19.69 0.38
C SER A 218 -0.94 -19.53 -0.08
N THR A 219 -1.79 -20.54 0.12
CA THR A 219 -3.23 -20.48 -0.16
C THR A 219 -3.97 -19.48 0.74
N LEU A 220 -3.55 -19.37 2.01
CA LEU A 220 -4.07 -18.34 2.92
C LEU A 220 -3.64 -16.95 2.44
N VAL A 221 -2.37 -16.78 2.05
CA VAL A 221 -1.89 -15.50 1.51
C VAL A 221 -2.71 -15.09 0.29
N GLN A 222 -2.93 -16.00 -0.67
CA GLN A 222 -3.76 -15.75 -1.85
C GLN A 222 -5.21 -15.38 -1.51
N GLN A 223 -5.80 -16.02 -0.51
CA GLN A 223 -7.14 -15.67 -0.01
C GLN A 223 -7.16 -14.27 0.59
N VAL A 224 -6.15 -13.90 1.39
CA VAL A 224 -6.02 -12.55 1.95
C VAL A 224 -5.84 -11.52 0.85
N GLU A 225 -5.02 -11.79 -0.17
CA GLU A 225 -4.79 -10.87 -1.29
C GLU A 225 -6.06 -10.66 -2.14
N SER A 226 -6.85 -11.71 -2.33
CA SER A 226 -8.18 -11.59 -2.95
C SER A 226 -9.11 -10.72 -2.10
N GLY A 227 -9.10 -10.92 -0.78
CA GLY A 227 -9.87 -10.11 0.16
C GLY A 227 -9.43 -8.65 0.21
N MET A 228 -8.12 -8.37 0.18
CA MET A 228 -7.57 -7.01 0.05
C MET A 228 -8.13 -6.30 -1.17
N TYR A 229 -8.12 -6.98 -2.33
CA TYR A 229 -8.65 -6.41 -3.57
C TYR A 229 -10.13 -6.09 -3.47
N THR A 230 -10.94 -7.05 -3.02
CA THR A 230 -12.39 -6.89 -2.88
C THR A 230 -12.73 -5.77 -1.90
N HIS A 231 -12.10 -5.76 -0.73
CA HIS A 231 -12.33 -4.74 0.29
C HIS A 231 -11.90 -3.35 -0.18
N ALA A 232 -10.73 -3.23 -0.84
CA ALA A 232 -10.28 -1.97 -1.40
C ALA A 232 -11.22 -1.44 -2.48
N LYS A 233 -11.71 -2.31 -3.38
CA LYS A 233 -12.71 -1.95 -4.39
C LYS A 233 -14.00 -1.45 -3.73
N GLU A 234 -14.53 -2.17 -2.74
CA GLU A 234 -15.77 -1.82 -2.06
C GLU A 234 -15.65 -0.47 -1.32
N GLN A 235 -14.63 -0.30 -0.48
CA GLN A 235 -14.44 0.92 0.31
C GLN A 235 -14.14 2.13 -0.57
N MET A 236 -13.34 1.96 -1.63
CA MET A 236 -13.08 3.02 -2.61
C MET A 236 -14.37 3.48 -3.30
N MET A 237 -15.24 2.54 -3.69
CA MET A 237 -16.52 2.88 -4.32
C MET A 237 -17.47 3.57 -3.34
N VAL A 238 -17.53 3.13 -2.08
CA VAL A 238 -18.31 3.81 -1.04
C VAL A 238 -17.82 5.25 -0.87
N TYR A 239 -16.51 5.48 -0.80
CA TYR A 239 -15.95 6.84 -0.76
C TYR A 239 -16.30 7.63 -2.02
N TRP A 240 -16.16 7.03 -3.21
CA TRP A 240 -16.45 7.70 -4.48
C TRP A 240 -17.92 8.17 -4.55
N GLU A 241 -18.87 7.32 -4.17
CA GLU A 241 -20.31 7.60 -4.22
C GLU A 241 -20.76 8.62 -3.17
N THR A 242 -20.02 8.75 -2.07
CA THR A 242 -20.37 9.65 -0.96
C THR A 242 -19.61 10.97 -0.98
N SER A 243 -18.45 11.02 -1.61
CA SER A 243 -17.70 12.26 -1.85
C SER A 243 -18.32 13.05 -3.00
N ASN A 244 -18.37 14.36 -2.85
CA ASN A 244 -18.91 15.25 -3.89
C ASN A 244 -17.84 16.26 -4.25
N VAL A 245 -17.45 16.31 -5.54
CA VAL A 245 -16.57 17.37 -6.03
C VAL A 245 -17.26 18.70 -5.75
N GLY A 246 -16.60 19.56 -4.98
CA GLY A 246 -17.13 20.86 -4.62
C GLY A 246 -17.35 21.68 -5.89
N VAL A 247 -18.59 22.14 -6.11
CA VAL A 247 -18.83 23.25 -7.03
C VAL A 247 -18.32 24.48 -6.29
N VAL A 248 -17.11 24.93 -6.64
CA VAL A 248 -16.57 26.22 -6.16
C VAL A 248 -17.38 27.36 -6.74
#